data_AF-A0A7K4H6L7-F1
#
_entry.id   AF-A0A7K4H6L7-F1
#
_cell.length_a   1.000
_cell.length_b   1.000
_cell.length_c   1.000
_cell.angle_alpha   90.00
_cell.angle_beta   90.00
_cell.angle_gamma   90.00
#
_symmetry.space_group_name_H-M   'P 1'
#
loop_
_entity.id
_entity.type
_entity.pdbx_description
1 polymer ?
#
loop_
_entity_poly.entity_id
_entity_poly.type
_entity_poly.pdbx_seq_one_letter_code
_entity_poly.pdbx_strand_id
1 'polypeptide(L)'
;MNPTRELPISLKGIETILLFLNEKNKNPSSIRNISEETGLSMRVVKNILLQLEKFNQVERIIEKNNILPKWQITKFGKKVIKEARGIEKNIEFLSREDELLHGISIPSKVETLKAENTQKQDAIISELGSLQVELSKTLGPILNINNPIFEDLMSFFIKRVKFLKQKVSNIPSDPISLYLMRKKGEKQKKASNEEIKLIFTEIYFFNSVILNELKRISDFIANLSHLIEDENFSNSYSVALDLREEIRLLSSFINQRESLDVNSHRLSIDDLKELSKNKFTQDIIDNIVEIPLTEDKYNEEIEKFILGLVSRLNKSEIRLEDHNYEIKENIPLYALYQLILDEKPNLNIAIEDLEKAINSLADNGYIPGIKNIEEDEDHYLKVVQLKAHDISEDETKLSILASKLQKFTLADIINETGWSPEKSKNLLSGLTQIGILKHSKSFLHGEQWYVVSEKNS
;
A
#
# COMPACT_ATOMS: atom_id res chain seq x y z
N MET A 1 -28.83 16.78 -11.00
CA MET A 1 -27.97 17.26 -12.11
C MET A 1 -26.79 16.30 -12.21
N ASN A 2 -26.44 15.82 -13.41
CA ASN A 2 -25.30 14.92 -13.57
C ASN A 2 -24.00 15.69 -13.32
N PRO A 3 -23.09 15.20 -12.44
CA PRO A 3 -21.75 15.75 -12.35
C PRO A 3 -21.04 15.47 -13.68
N THR A 4 -20.67 16.55 -14.39
CA THR A 4 -19.97 16.51 -15.68
C THR A 4 -18.48 16.22 -15.56
N ARG A 5 -17.97 15.91 -14.36
CA ARG A 5 -16.56 15.64 -14.07
C ARG A 5 -16.40 14.29 -13.38
N GLU A 6 -15.44 13.50 -13.85
CA GLU A 6 -15.05 12.25 -13.19
C GLU A 6 -14.23 12.53 -11.94
N LEU A 7 -14.91 12.64 -10.81
CA LEU A 7 -14.27 12.69 -9.49
C LEU A 7 -14.17 11.28 -8.89
N PRO A 8 -13.14 10.99 -8.07
CA PRO A 8 -13.13 9.83 -7.18
C PRO A 8 -14.44 9.72 -6.38
N ILE A 9 -14.91 8.50 -6.11
CA ILE A 9 -16.21 8.25 -5.46
C ILE A 9 -16.33 9.01 -4.11
N SER A 10 -15.22 9.10 -3.37
CA SER A 10 -15.13 9.86 -2.11
C SER A 10 -15.40 11.36 -2.29
N LEU A 11 -14.94 11.96 -3.38
CA LEU A 11 -15.13 13.37 -3.71
C LEU A 11 -16.47 13.66 -4.39
N LYS A 12 -17.05 12.69 -5.12
CA LYS A 12 -18.41 12.79 -5.69
C LYS A 12 -19.46 13.02 -4.61
N GLY A 13 -19.35 12.33 -3.47
CA GLY A 13 -20.28 12.53 -2.34
C GLY A 13 -20.22 13.96 -1.77
N ILE A 14 -19.01 14.51 -1.64
CA ILE A 14 -18.77 15.88 -1.16
C ILE A 14 -19.37 16.91 -2.13
N GLU A 15 -19.07 16.79 -3.41
CA GLU A 15 -19.58 17.69 -4.44
C GLU A 15 -21.12 17.63 -4.51
N THR A 16 -21.69 16.43 -4.45
CA THR A 16 -23.14 16.22 -4.51
C THR A 16 -23.86 16.95 -3.37
N ILE A 17 -23.34 16.86 -2.13
CA ILE A 17 -23.93 17.53 -0.97
C ILE A 17 -23.76 19.05 -1.06
N LEU A 18 -22.60 19.54 -1.48
CA LEU A 18 -22.36 20.98 -1.65
C LEU A 18 -23.25 21.59 -2.73
N LEU A 19 -23.41 20.92 -3.87
CA LEU A 19 -24.30 21.35 -4.95
C LEU A 19 -25.76 21.37 -4.48
N PHE A 20 -26.21 20.31 -3.82
CA PHE A 20 -27.56 20.22 -3.25
C PHE A 20 -27.85 21.38 -2.28
N LEU A 21 -26.96 21.62 -1.31
CA LEU A 21 -27.13 22.71 -0.33
C LEU A 21 -27.05 24.09 -0.98
N ASN A 22 -26.29 24.23 -2.07
CA ASN A 22 -26.24 25.46 -2.86
C ASN A 22 -27.53 25.72 -3.62
N GLU A 23 -28.15 24.69 -4.20
CA GLU A 23 -29.44 24.77 -4.89
C GLU A 23 -30.60 25.12 -3.95
N LYS A 24 -30.61 24.57 -2.72
CA LYS A 24 -31.62 24.90 -1.69
C LYS A 24 -31.45 26.29 -1.06
N ASN A 25 -30.45 27.05 -1.50
CA ASN A 25 -30.22 28.49 -1.30
C ASN A 25 -30.90 29.14 -0.07
N LYS A 26 -30.21 29.11 1.09
CA LYS A 26 -30.63 29.63 2.42
C LYS A 26 -31.68 28.80 3.18
N ASN A 27 -32.24 27.74 2.60
CA ASN A 27 -33.11 26.84 3.37
C ASN A 27 -32.26 25.71 3.98
N PRO A 28 -32.17 25.63 5.31
CA PRO A 28 -31.39 24.57 5.94
C PRO A 28 -32.09 23.22 5.77
N SER A 29 -31.31 22.17 5.46
CA SER A 29 -31.83 20.83 5.14
C SER A 29 -31.41 19.81 6.21
N SER A 30 -32.30 18.89 6.56
CA SER A 30 -31.97 17.80 7.49
C SER A 30 -31.10 16.75 6.79
N ILE A 31 -30.36 15.94 7.56
CA ILE A 31 -29.58 14.81 7.04
C ILE A 31 -30.47 13.86 6.22
N ARG A 32 -31.71 13.63 6.70
CA ARG A 32 -32.69 12.78 6.01
C ARG A 32 -33.04 13.34 4.63
N ASN A 33 -33.38 14.62 4.55
CA ASN A 33 -33.73 15.26 3.27
C ASN A 33 -32.56 15.25 2.30
N ILE A 34 -31.34 15.50 2.79
CA ILE A 34 -30.13 15.45 1.95
C ILE A 34 -29.92 14.01 1.44
N SER A 35 -30.06 13.00 2.30
CA SER A 35 -29.92 11.59 1.94
C SER A 35 -30.93 11.14 0.88
N GLU A 36 -32.21 11.49 1.06
CA GLU A 36 -33.29 11.14 0.13
C GLU A 36 -33.09 11.78 -1.26
N GLU A 37 -32.62 13.02 -1.32
CA GLU A 37 -32.47 13.77 -2.57
C GLU A 37 -31.14 13.55 -3.30
N THR A 38 -30.10 13.14 -2.57
CA THR A 38 -28.76 12.87 -3.15
C THR A 38 -28.52 11.38 -3.44
N GLY A 39 -29.37 10.49 -2.93
CA GLY A 39 -29.20 9.04 -3.04
C GLY A 39 -28.08 8.47 -2.16
N LEU A 40 -27.41 9.31 -1.35
CA LEU A 40 -26.38 8.90 -0.40
C LEU A 40 -27.01 8.37 0.89
N SER A 41 -26.40 7.38 1.55
CA SER A 41 -26.90 6.89 2.84
C SER A 41 -26.79 7.96 3.93
N MET A 42 -27.70 7.95 4.91
CA MET A 42 -27.68 8.92 6.02
C MET A 42 -26.34 8.94 6.79
N ARG A 43 -25.66 7.79 6.90
CA ARG A 43 -24.33 7.70 7.53
C ARG A 43 -23.27 8.45 6.72
N VAL A 44 -23.26 8.26 5.40
CA VAL A 44 -22.34 8.94 4.48
C VAL A 44 -22.59 10.45 4.50
N VAL A 45 -23.86 10.86 4.41
CA VAL A 45 -24.26 12.28 4.49
C VAL A 45 -23.79 12.92 5.80
N LYS A 46 -24.01 12.26 6.94
CA LYS A 46 -23.57 12.76 8.25
C LYS A 46 -22.04 12.97 8.30
N ASN A 47 -21.27 12.00 7.83
CA ASN A 47 -19.81 12.06 7.85
C ASN A 47 -19.27 13.18 6.95
N ILE A 48 -19.83 13.33 5.75
CA ILE A 48 -19.43 14.39 4.82
C ILE A 48 -19.79 15.76 5.38
N LEU A 49 -20.99 15.94 5.95
CA LEU A 49 -21.39 17.22 6.54
C LEU A 49 -20.49 17.62 7.72
N LEU A 50 -20.11 16.65 8.56
CA LEU A 50 -19.14 16.86 9.65
C LEU A 50 -17.77 17.31 9.13
N GLN A 51 -17.29 16.75 8.03
CA GLN A 51 -16.04 17.16 7.40
C GLN A 51 -16.16 18.57 6.80
N LEU A 52 -17.23 18.84 6.04
CA LEU A 52 -17.49 20.14 5.43
C LEU A 52 -17.66 21.26 6.45
N GLU A 53 -18.18 20.93 7.64
CA GLU A 53 -18.27 21.85 8.79
C GLU A 53 -16.89 22.26 9.28
N LYS A 54 -15.96 21.31 9.43
CA LYS A 54 -14.57 21.60 9.83
C LYS A 54 -13.88 22.56 8.86
N PHE A 55 -14.23 22.51 7.58
CA PHE A 55 -13.71 23.40 6.54
C PHE A 55 -14.52 24.69 6.36
N ASN A 56 -15.49 24.99 7.25
CA ASN A 56 -16.37 26.14 7.17
C ASN A 56 -17.15 26.25 5.85
N GLN A 57 -17.38 25.15 5.13
CA GLN A 57 -18.11 25.14 3.86
C GLN A 57 -19.61 24.98 4.07
N VAL A 58 -20.01 24.33 5.16
CA VAL A 58 -21.40 24.21 5.64
C VAL A 58 -21.47 24.57 7.12
N GLU A 59 -22.65 24.93 7.60
CA GLU A 59 -22.91 25.26 9.00
C GLU A 59 -24.18 24.55 9.51
N ARG A 60 -24.21 24.26 10.81
CA ARG A 60 -25.41 23.76 11.49
C ARG A 60 -26.31 24.89 11.91
N ILE A 61 -27.59 24.75 11.62
CA ILE A 61 -28.67 25.64 12.07
C ILE A 61 -29.59 24.85 12.98
N ILE A 62 -29.68 25.29 14.22
CA ILE A 62 -30.60 24.75 15.22
C ILE A 62 -31.82 25.66 15.25
N GLU A 63 -32.97 25.16 14.78
CA GLU A 63 -34.23 25.87 14.89
C GLU A 63 -34.75 25.82 16.33
N LYS A 64 -35.36 26.91 16.82
CA LYS A 64 -35.99 26.93 18.13
C LYS A 64 -37.01 25.79 18.23
N ASN A 65 -36.88 24.96 19.27
CA ASN A 65 -37.71 23.77 19.57
C ASN A 65 -37.42 22.50 18.76
N ASN A 66 -36.32 22.42 17.99
CA ASN A 66 -35.88 21.18 17.34
C ASN A 66 -34.54 20.69 17.89
N ILE A 67 -34.44 19.40 18.25
CA ILE A 67 -33.21 18.78 18.76
C ILE A 67 -32.23 18.46 17.62
N LEU A 68 -32.74 18.20 16.42
CA LEU A 68 -31.91 17.81 15.27
C LEU A 68 -31.43 19.03 14.48
N PRO A 69 -30.12 19.18 14.26
CA PRO A 69 -29.58 20.28 13.46
C PRO A 69 -29.92 20.09 11.99
N LYS A 70 -30.26 21.21 11.34
CA LYS A 70 -30.31 21.30 9.88
C LYS A 70 -29.02 21.91 9.36
N TRP A 71 -28.73 21.75 8.08
CA TRP A 71 -27.46 22.11 7.47
C TRP A 71 -27.67 23.12 6.35
N GLN A 72 -26.80 24.12 6.29
CA GLN A 72 -26.81 25.15 5.27
C GLN A 72 -25.40 25.37 4.72
N ILE A 73 -25.30 25.70 3.42
CA ILE A 73 -24.02 26.11 2.83
C ILE A 73 -23.62 27.53 3.27
N THR A 74 -22.35 27.73 3.62
CA THR A 74 -21.82 29.05 4.01
C THR A 74 -21.48 29.91 2.79
N LYS A 75 -21.13 31.19 3.03
CA LYS A 75 -20.55 32.05 1.97
C LYS A 75 -19.24 31.47 1.40
N PHE A 76 -18.44 30.82 2.26
CA PHE A 76 -17.18 30.19 1.85
C PHE A 76 -17.46 28.95 0.99
N GLY A 77 -18.38 28.07 1.38
CA GLY A 77 -18.79 26.93 0.56
C GLY A 77 -19.30 27.34 -0.83
N LYS A 78 -20.07 28.44 -0.92
CA LYS A 78 -20.48 29.01 -2.21
C LYS A 78 -19.31 29.52 -3.05
N LYS A 79 -18.29 30.10 -2.42
CA LYS A 79 -17.06 30.54 -3.10
C LYS A 79 -16.29 29.35 -3.65
N VAL A 80 -16.15 28.27 -2.87
CA VAL A 80 -15.52 27.01 -3.28
C VAL A 80 -16.22 26.43 -4.51
N ILE A 81 -17.56 26.36 -4.53
CA ILE A 81 -18.32 25.90 -5.71
C ILE A 81 -18.07 26.80 -6.92
N LYS A 82 -18.01 28.12 -6.71
CA LYS A 82 -17.79 29.09 -7.80
C LYS A 82 -16.38 28.98 -8.37
N GLU A 83 -15.37 28.77 -7.54
CA GLU A 83 -13.99 28.52 -7.98
C GLU A 83 -13.87 27.17 -8.69
N ALA A 84 -14.50 26.11 -8.17
CA ALA A 84 -14.56 24.80 -8.82
C ALA A 84 -15.21 24.89 -10.23
N ARG A 85 -16.29 25.68 -10.36
CA ARG A 85 -16.94 25.97 -11.66
C ARG A 85 -16.12 26.91 -12.56
N GLY A 86 -15.34 27.82 -11.98
CA GLY A 86 -14.45 28.73 -12.72
C GLY A 86 -13.18 28.04 -13.25
N ILE A 87 -12.80 26.92 -12.66
CA ILE A 87 -11.78 25.99 -13.18
C ILE A 87 -12.48 25.01 -14.13
N GLU A 88 -13.16 25.51 -15.15
CA GLU A 88 -13.50 24.76 -16.39
C GLU A 88 -12.32 24.83 -17.37
N LYS A 89 -11.09 24.70 -16.87
CA LYS A 89 -10.12 23.96 -17.67
C LYS A 89 -10.54 22.51 -17.50
N ASN A 90 -10.86 21.83 -18.59
CA ASN A 90 -10.76 20.37 -18.66
C ASN A 90 -9.32 20.04 -18.27
N ILE A 91 -9.05 19.96 -16.97
CA ILE A 91 -7.95 19.18 -16.46
C ILE A 91 -8.49 17.77 -16.63
N GLU A 92 -8.26 17.20 -17.82
CA GLU A 92 -8.31 15.76 -17.98
C GLU A 92 -7.24 15.25 -17.02
N PHE A 93 -7.67 14.83 -15.83
CA PHE A 93 -6.86 13.97 -15.01
C PHE A 93 -6.75 12.68 -15.81
N LEU A 94 -5.54 12.38 -16.28
CA LEU A 94 -5.27 11.08 -16.88
C LEU A 94 -5.70 10.03 -15.84
N SER A 95 -6.42 9.00 -16.30
CA SER A 95 -6.67 7.85 -15.44
C SER A 95 -5.32 7.23 -15.05
N ARG A 96 -5.27 6.45 -13.96
CA ARG A 96 -4.03 5.75 -13.57
C ARG A 96 -3.52 4.88 -14.73
N GLU A 97 -4.45 4.25 -15.41
CA GLU A 97 -4.23 3.41 -16.57
C GLU A 97 -3.61 4.22 -17.72
N ASP A 98 -4.12 5.43 -17.99
CA ASP A 98 -3.55 6.33 -19.00
C ASP A 98 -2.15 6.83 -18.61
N GLU A 99 -1.89 7.06 -17.31
CA GLU A 99 -0.56 7.42 -16.82
C GLU A 99 0.44 6.28 -17.01
N LEU A 100 0.05 5.04 -16.71
CA LEU A 100 0.87 3.85 -16.91
C LEU A 100 1.21 3.63 -18.38
N LEU A 101 0.28 3.92 -19.29
CA LEU A 101 0.45 3.76 -20.73
C LEU A 101 1.03 4.99 -21.43
N HIS A 102 1.25 6.07 -20.69
CA HIS A 102 1.64 7.36 -21.25
C HIS A 102 2.95 7.26 -22.04
N GLY A 103 2.92 7.73 -23.30
CA GLY A 103 4.11 7.83 -24.14
C GLY A 103 4.72 6.51 -24.59
N ILE A 104 4.04 5.37 -24.39
CA ILE A 104 4.52 4.07 -24.86
C ILE A 104 4.31 3.96 -26.38
N SER A 105 5.40 3.77 -27.12
CA SER A 105 5.37 3.49 -28.56
C SER A 105 6.36 2.38 -28.90
N ILE A 106 5.85 1.19 -29.18
CA ILE A 106 6.62 -0.03 -29.47
C ILE A 106 7.27 0.05 -30.87
N PRO A 107 8.61 -0.03 -30.95
CA PRO A 107 9.32 -0.10 -32.23
C PRO A 107 8.95 -1.34 -33.05
N SER A 108 8.90 -1.20 -34.37
CA SER A 108 8.53 -2.28 -35.29
C SER A 108 9.67 -3.26 -35.60
N LYS A 109 10.93 -2.83 -35.41
CA LYS A 109 12.15 -3.58 -35.71
C LYS A 109 12.73 -4.24 -34.44
N VAL A 110 13.13 -5.50 -34.57
CA VAL A 110 13.67 -6.30 -33.44
C VAL A 110 14.99 -5.75 -32.93
N GLU A 111 15.88 -5.28 -33.82
CA GLU A 111 17.17 -4.72 -33.43
C GLU A 111 16.99 -3.43 -32.60
N THR A 112 16.00 -2.61 -32.96
CA THR A 112 15.63 -1.40 -32.22
C THR A 112 15.04 -1.77 -30.86
N LEU A 113 14.14 -2.75 -30.79
CA LEU A 113 13.59 -3.24 -29.52
C LEU A 113 14.69 -3.71 -28.56
N LYS A 114 15.66 -4.49 -29.05
CA LYS A 114 16.80 -4.97 -28.23
C LYS A 114 17.62 -3.83 -27.63
N ALA A 115 17.97 -2.84 -28.46
CA ALA A 115 18.75 -1.69 -28.04
C ALA A 115 18.00 -0.84 -27.01
N GLU A 116 16.74 -0.50 -27.30
CA GLU A 116 15.92 0.31 -26.39
C GLU A 116 15.55 -0.44 -25.10
N ASN A 117 15.40 -1.76 -25.14
CA ASN A 117 15.18 -2.56 -23.93
C ASN A 117 16.34 -2.48 -22.95
N THR A 118 17.57 -2.58 -23.47
CA THR A 118 18.78 -2.40 -22.66
C THR A 118 18.82 -0.99 -22.07
N GLN A 119 18.58 0.04 -22.90
CA GLN A 119 18.58 1.44 -22.46
C GLN A 119 17.51 1.70 -21.38
N LYS A 120 16.30 1.16 -21.53
CA LYS A 120 15.23 1.30 -20.55
C LYS A 120 15.56 0.56 -19.26
N GLN A 121 16.17 -0.63 -19.33
CA GLN A 121 16.61 -1.34 -18.13
C GLN A 121 17.66 -0.54 -17.35
N ASP A 122 18.63 0.05 -18.04
CA ASP A 122 19.62 0.94 -17.41
C ASP A 122 18.97 2.19 -16.79
N ALA A 123 17.98 2.76 -17.48
CA ALA A 123 17.19 3.88 -16.95
C ALA A 123 16.42 3.47 -15.67
N ILE A 124 15.75 2.32 -15.65
CA ILE A 124 15.06 1.80 -14.46
C ILE A 124 16.02 1.67 -13.28
N ILE A 125 17.21 1.10 -13.49
CA ILE A 125 18.24 0.94 -12.45
C ILE A 125 18.72 2.30 -11.92
N SER A 126 18.87 3.27 -12.82
CA SER A 126 19.26 4.65 -12.48
C SER A 126 18.18 5.35 -11.66
N GLU A 127 16.92 5.31 -12.11
CA GLU A 127 15.77 5.92 -11.44
C GLU A 127 15.53 5.31 -10.06
N LEU A 128 15.56 3.98 -9.92
CA LEU A 128 15.53 3.32 -8.61
C LEU A 128 16.67 3.78 -7.70
N GLY A 129 17.84 4.08 -8.27
CA GLY A 129 18.95 4.70 -7.55
C GLY A 129 18.65 6.11 -7.06
N SER A 130 18.00 6.95 -7.88
CA SER A 130 17.57 8.30 -7.50
C SER A 130 16.52 8.26 -6.40
N LEU A 131 15.48 7.43 -6.58
CA LEU A 131 14.41 7.25 -5.59
C LEU A 131 14.96 6.82 -4.23
N GLN A 132 15.94 5.90 -4.21
CA GLN A 132 16.58 5.49 -2.96
C GLN A 132 17.25 6.68 -2.24
N VAL A 133 17.92 7.56 -2.98
CA VAL A 133 18.56 8.77 -2.45
C VAL A 133 17.53 9.78 -1.96
N GLU A 134 16.45 10.00 -2.71
CA GLU A 134 15.36 10.92 -2.34
C GLU A 134 14.67 10.45 -1.05
N LEU A 135 14.26 9.18 -0.97
CA LEU A 135 13.69 8.60 0.24
C LEU A 135 14.63 8.74 1.45
N SER A 136 15.94 8.59 1.23
CA SER A 136 16.95 8.74 2.29
C SER A 136 17.07 10.18 2.77
N LYS A 137 16.90 11.17 1.88
CA LYS A 137 16.83 12.59 2.25
C LYS A 137 15.55 12.87 3.05
N THR A 138 14.41 12.34 2.62
CA THR A 138 13.10 12.52 3.29
C THR A 138 13.06 11.85 4.67
N LEU A 139 13.80 10.74 4.88
CA LEU A 139 13.94 10.10 6.18
C LEU A 139 14.56 11.04 7.24
N GLY A 140 15.53 11.89 6.84
CA GLY A 140 16.22 12.79 7.76
C GLY A 140 15.26 13.70 8.57
N PRO A 141 14.41 14.50 7.90
CA PRO A 141 13.35 15.26 8.54
C PRO A 141 12.38 14.40 9.36
N ILE A 142 12.02 13.20 8.88
CA ILE A 142 11.07 12.31 9.58
C ILE A 142 11.60 11.83 10.94
N LEU A 143 12.91 11.60 11.07
CA LEU A 143 13.54 11.26 12.34
C LEU A 143 13.36 12.35 13.41
N ASN A 144 13.00 13.59 13.04
CA ASN A 144 12.69 14.66 14.00
C ASN A 144 11.23 14.64 14.48
N ILE A 145 10.32 13.96 13.78
CA ILE A 145 8.86 13.96 14.06
C ILE A 145 8.51 13.11 15.31
N ASN A 146 9.46 12.33 15.83
CA ASN A 146 9.26 11.41 16.96
C ASN A 146 8.11 10.41 16.69
N ASN A 147 8.12 9.79 15.51
CA ASN A 147 7.11 8.82 15.12
C ASN A 147 7.78 7.53 14.60
N PRO A 148 8.02 6.54 15.48
CA PRO A 148 8.77 5.35 15.11
C PRO A 148 8.08 4.50 14.04
N ILE A 149 6.74 4.58 13.91
CA ILE A 149 5.99 3.88 12.86
C ILE A 149 6.30 4.49 11.49
N PHE A 150 6.35 5.82 11.42
CA PHE A 150 6.67 6.54 10.19
C PHE A 150 8.14 6.32 9.79
N GLU A 151 9.04 6.33 10.77
CA GLU A 151 10.47 6.00 10.56
C GLU A 151 10.65 4.58 10.01
N ASP A 152 9.92 3.60 10.55
CA ASP A 152 9.92 2.21 10.08
C ASP A 152 9.41 2.10 8.64
N LEU A 153 8.34 2.81 8.31
CA LEU A 153 7.73 2.81 6.98
C LEU A 153 8.70 3.37 5.92
N MET A 154 9.35 4.50 6.21
CA MET A 154 10.37 5.06 5.31
C MET A 154 11.59 4.16 5.18
N SER A 155 12.02 3.56 6.29
CA SER A 155 13.10 2.58 6.29
C SER A 155 12.76 1.35 5.43
N PHE A 156 11.50 0.94 5.42
CA PHE A 156 10.99 -0.11 4.53
C PHE A 156 11.08 0.32 3.06
N PHE A 157 10.61 1.52 2.69
CA PHE A 157 10.69 2.00 1.30
C PHE A 157 12.12 2.00 0.76
N ILE A 158 13.08 2.54 1.51
CA ILE A 158 14.49 2.59 1.10
C ILE A 158 15.03 1.17 0.84
N LYS A 159 14.70 0.22 1.72
CA LYS A 159 15.14 -1.18 1.58
C LYS A 159 14.46 -1.86 0.40
N ARG A 160 13.15 -1.65 0.21
CA ARG A 160 12.40 -2.25 -0.90
C ARG A 160 12.88 -1.73 -2.25
N VAL A 161 13.07 -0.42 -2.40
CA VAL A 161 13.63 0.19 -3.62
C VAL A 161 15.04 -0.36 -3.90
N LYS A 162 15.89 -0.47 -2.88
CA LYS A 162 17.23 -1.07 -3.03
C LYS A 162 17.15 -2.53 -3.51
N PHE A 163 16.23 -3.31 -2.96
CA PHE A 163 16.00 -4.69 -3.39
C PHE A 163 15.52 -4.76 -4.84
N LEU A 164 14.52 -3.96 -5.22
CA LEU A 164 14.00 -3.88 -6.59
C LEU A 164 15.10 -3.50 -7.58
N LYS A 165 15.98 -2.57 -7.21
CA LYS A 165 17.16 -2.22 -8.01
C LYS A 165 18.07 -3.42 -8.25
N GLN A 166 18.42 -4.15 -7.18
CA GLN A 166 19.24 -5.36 -7.30
C GLN A 166 18.56 -6.42 -8.18
N LYS A 167 17.25 -6.58 -8.02
CA LYS A 167 16.43 -7.50 -8.80
C LYS A 167 16.47 -7.16 -10.28
N VAL A 168 16.19 -5.92 -10.66
CA VAL A 168 16.25 -5.46 -12.07
C VAL A 168 17.66 -5.61 -12.65
N SER A 169 18.71 -5.33 -11.88
CA SER A 169 20.10 -5.54 -12.33
C SER A 169 20.42 -7.00 -12.67
N ASN A 170 19.71 -7.96 -12.06
CA ASN A 170 19.90 -9.39 -12.31
C ASN A 170 19.01 -9.94 -13.44
N ILE A 171 18.01 -9.17 -13.90
CA ILE A 171 17.16 -9.58 -15.01
C ILE A 171 17.99 -9.58 -16.29
N PRO A 172 17.98 -10.67 -17.08
CA PRO A 172 18.71 -10.70 -18.35
C PRO A 172 18.12 -9.68 -19.34
N SER A 173 18.99 -8.86 -19.91
CA SER A 173 18.63 -7.91 -20.98
C SER A 173 18.26 -8.63 -22.29
N ASP A 174 18.84 -9.80 -22.53
CA ASP A 174 18.50 -10.70 -23.65
C ASP A 174 18.22 -12.13 -23.13
N PRO A 175 16.97 -12.45 -22.76
CA PRO A 175 16.59 -13.79 -22.31
C PRO A 175 16.71 -14.84 -23.43
N ILE A 176 16.70 -14.43 -24.70
CA ILE A 176 16.84 -15.33 -25.84
C ILE A 176 18.28 -15.84 -25.94
N SER A 177 19.25 -14.97 -25.71
CA SER A 177 20.66 -15.37 -25.69
C SER A 177 20.92 -16.47 -24.66
N LEU A 178 20.31 -16.39 -23.47
CA LEU A 178 20.35 -17.45 -22.46
C LEU A 178 19.66 -18.74 -22.91
N TYR A 179 18.48 -18.63 -23.51
CA TYR A 179 17.73 -19.78 -24.03
C TYR A 179 18.47 -20.54 -25.14
N LEU A 180 19.24 -19.81 -25.97
CA LEU A 180 20.04 -20.38 -27.05
C LEU A 180 21.38 -20.96 -26.58
N MET A 181 21.79 -20.74 -25.32
CA MET A 181 22.99 -21.36 -24.76
C MET A 181 22.80 -22.87 -24.60
N ARG A 182 23.75 -23.65 -25.13
CA ARG A 182 23.73 -25.13 -25.06
C ARG A 182 24.62 -25.66 -23.94
N LYS A 183 24.19 -26.72 -23.27
CA LYS A 183 25.11 -27.61 -22.55
C LYS A 183 25.87 -28.49 -23.56
N LYS A 184 27.11 -28.83 -23.24
CA LYS A 184 27.99 -29.60 -24.15
C LYS A 184 27.33 -30.95 -24.48
N GLY A 185 26.93 -31.15 -25.75
CA GLY A 185 26.29 -32.38 -26.24
C GLY A 185 24.81 -32.26 -26.62
N GLU A 186 24.14 -31.14 -26.32
CA GLU A 186 22.73 -30.93 -26.67
C GLU A 186 22.54 -30.29 -28.06
N LYS A 187 21.41 -30.60 -28.72
CA LYS A 187 20.99 -29.90 -29.95
C LYS A 187 20.61 -28.47 -29.61
N GLN A 188 21.09 -27.52 -30.40
CA GLN A 188 20.81 -26.10 -30.21
C GLN A 188 19.31 -25.85 -30.37
N LYS A 189 18.68 -25.28 -29.32
CA LYS A 189 17.30 -24.80 -29.40
C LYS A 189 17.23 -23.67 -30.44
N LYS A 190 16.12 -23.58 -31.17
CA LYS A 190 15.85 -22.52 -32.15
C LYS A 190 14.61 -21.76 -31.69
N ALA A 191 14.66 -20.44 -31.75
CA ALA A 191 13.48 -19.58 -31.65
C ALA A 191 13.24 -18.96 -33.03
N SER A 192 11.97 -18.88 -33.43
CA SER A 192 11.55 -18.20 -34.65
C SER A 192 11.69 -16.68 -34.51
N ASN A 193 11.82 -15.97 -35.65
CA ASN A 193 11.88 -14.51 -35.63
C ASN A 193 10.61 -13.86 -35.06
N GLU A 194 9.47 -14.54 -35.16
CA GLU A 194 8.20 -14.07 -34.61
C GLU A 194 8.18 -14.19 -33.08
N GLU A 195 8.59 -15.34 -32.52
CA GLU A 195 8.74 -15.52 -31.05
C GLU A 195 9.74 -14.51 -30.48
N ILE A 196 10.87 -14.30 -31.17
CA ILE A 196 11.88 -13.29 -30.79
C ILE A 196 11.25 -11.89 -30.75
N LYS A 197 10.44 -11.54 -31.75
CA LYS A 197 9.80 -10.24 -31.79
C LYS A 197 8.79 -10.08 -30.64
N LEU A 198 7.94 -11.07 -30.41
CA LEU A 198 6.90 -11.02 -29.38
C LEU A 198 7.49 -10.85 -27.98
N ILE A 199 8.51 -11.63 -27.62
CA ILE A 199 9.14 -11.52 -26.29
C ILE A 199 9.81 -10.16 -26.09
N PHE A 200 10.49 -9.62 -27.10
CA PHE A 200 11.11 -8.29 -26.97
C PHE A 200 10.09 -7.15 -26.96
N THR A 201 8.95 -7.31 -27.64
CA THR A 201 7.81 -6.40 -27.55
C THR A 201 7.23 -6.39 -26.14
N GLU A 202 7.03 -7.55 -25.53
CA GLU A 202 6.51 -7.65 -24.16
C GLU A 202 7.48 -7.06 -23.13
N ILE A 203 8.78 -7.38 -23.25
CA ILE A 203 9.83 -6.79 -22.41
C ILE A 203 9.83 -5.26 -22.52
N TYR A 204 9.70 -4.74 -23.75
CA TYR A 204 9.66 -3.30 -23.99
C TYR A 204 8.47 -2.63 -23.33
N PHE A 205 7.31 -3.27 -23.44
CA PHE A 205 6.08 -2.82 -22.82
C PHE A 205 6.24 -2.73 -21.30
N PHE A 206 6.62 -3.83 -20.64
CA PHE A 206 6.81 -3.83 -19.18
C PHE A 206 7.89 -2.86 -18.71
N ASN A 207 9.03 -2.77 -19.41
CA ASN A 207 10.07 -1.79 -19.06
C ASN A 207 9.55 -0.35 -19.16
N SER A 208 8.63 -0.07 -20.09
CA SER A 208 8.04 1.26 -20.23
C SER A 208 7.01 1.55 -19.14
N VAL A 209 6.15 0.57 -18.80
CA VAL A 209 5.20 0.68 -17.68
C VAL A 209 5.95 0.90 -16.36
N ILE A 210 7.04 0.15 -16.11
CA ILE A 210 7.88 0.33 -14.91
C ILE A 210 8.46 1.75 -14.83
N LEU A 211 8.93 2.32 -15.94
CA LEU A 211 9.44 3.69 -15.96
C LEU A 211 8.36 4.74 -15.65
N ASN A 212 7.14 4.54 -16.16
CA ASN A 212 6.02 5.43 -15.87
C ASN A 212 5.63 5.36 -14.39
N GLU A 213 5.60 4.15 -13.81
CA GLU A 213 5.34 3.96 -12.37
C GLU A 213 6.43 4.58 -11.48
N LEU A 214 7.71 4.46 -11.87
CA LEU A 214 8.81 5.11 -11.14
C LEU A 214 8.68 6.63 -11.12
N LYS A 215 8.22 7.23 -12.22
CA LYS A 215 7.95 8.67 -12.30
C LYS A 215 6.83 9.07 -11.34
N ARG A 216 5.72 8.32 -11.33
CA ARG A 216 4.61 8.53 -10.39
C ARG A 216 5.08 8.45 -8.94
N ILE A 217 5.88 7.43 -8.60
CA ILE A 217 6.50 7.29 -7.27
C ILE A 217 7.38 8.50 -6.91
N SER A 218 8.16 9.03 -7.86
CA SER A 218 8.95 10.25 -7.64
C SER A 218 8.06 11.45 -7.30
N ASP A 219 6.93 11.62 -8.00
CA ASP A 219 5.96 12.67 -7.72
C ASP A 219 5.35 12.53 -6.30
N PHE A 220 5.05 11.30 -5.86
CA PHE A 220 4.63 11.02 -4.48
C PHE A 220 5.69 11.42 -3.46
N ILE A 221 6.97 11.11 -3.70
CA ILE A 221 8.07 11.47 -2.79
C ILE A 221 8.29 12.98 -2.73
N ALA A 222 8.16 13.68 -3.87
CA ALA A 222 8.23 15.13 -3.92
C ALA A 222 7.10 15.76 -3.08
N ASN A 223 5.86 15.29 -3.26
CA ASN A 223 4.70 15.74 -2.47
C ASN A 223 4.89 15.44 -0.97
N LEU A 224 5.34 14.23 -0.64
CA LEU A 224 5.65 13.83 0.73
C LEU A 224 6.66 14.78 1.37
N SER A 225 7.74 15.09 0.65
CA SER A 225 8.80 15.98 1.12
C SER A 225 8.28 17.40 1.38
N HIS A 226 7.47 17.95 0.47
CA HIS A 226 6.83 19.26 0.68
C HIS A 226 5.91 19.28 1.90
N LEU A 227 5.08 18.24 2.09
CA LEU A 227 4.20 18.18 3.26
C LEU A 227 4.98 18.10 4.58
N ILE A 228 6.14 17.45 4.58
CA ILE A 228 7.01 17.38 5.76
C ILE A 228 7.67 18.74 6.03
N GLU A 229 8.12 19.45 5.00
CA GLU A 229 8.64 20.81 5.12
C GLU A 229 7.60 21.80 5.67
N ASP A 230 6.32 21.61 5.30
CA ASP A 230 5.19 22.40 5.79
C ASP A 230 4.65 21.92 7.16
N GLU A 231 5.34 21.00 7.83
CA GLU A 231 4.96 20.40 9.13
C GLU A 231 3.57 19.72 9.14
N ASN A 232 3.05 19.32 7.98
CA ASN A 232 1.75 18.69 7.83
C ASN A 232 1.82 17.16 7.98
N PHE A 233 2.28 16.71 9.15
CA PHE A 233 2.68 15.32 9.38
C PHE A 233 1.56 14.29 9.21
N SER A 234 0.31 14.64 9.50
CA SER A 234 -0.83 13.73 9.29
C SER A 234 -1.05 13.44 7.80
N ASN A 235 -0.97 14.47 6.96
CA ASN A 235 -1.09 14.29 5.52
C ASN A 235 0.17 13.62 4.94
N SER A 236 1.35 13.95 5.46
CA SER A 236 2.60 13.27 5.09
C SER A 236 2.49 11.76 5.33
N TYR A 237 1.96 11.36 6.49
CA TYR A 237 1.80 9.94 6.80
C TYR A 237 0.79 9.25 5.87
N SER A 238 -0.33 9.91 5.55
CA SER A 238 -1.29 9.40 4.55
C SER A 238 -0.65 9.21 3.17
N VAL A 239 0.12 10.20 2.70
CA VAL A 239 0.85 10.10 1.42
C VAL A 239 1.89 8.98 1.46
N ALA A 240 2.52 8.74 2.60
CA ALA A 240 3.43 7.62 2.78
C ALA A 240 2.71 6.27 2.69
N LEU A 241 1.49 6.14 3.21
CA LEU A 241 0.69 4.92 3.04
C LEU A 241 0.35 4.68 1.56
N ASP A 242 -0.07 5.73 0.83
CA ASP A 242 -0.34 5.62 -0.61
C ASP A 242 0.93 5.22 -1.39
N LEU A 243 2.08 5.82 -1.04
CA LEU A 243 3.38 5.48 -1.62
C LEU A 243 3.76 4.01 -1.41
N ARG A 244 3.34 3.38 -0.30
CA ARG A 244 3.55 1.94 -0.09
C ARG A 244 2.83 1.10 -1.15
N GLU A 245 1.60 1.46 -1.49
CA GLU A 245 0.80 0.75 -2.50
C GLU A 245 1.41 0.92 -3.89
N GLU A 246 1.92 2.10 -4.23
CA GLU A 246 2.61 2.32 -5.51
C GLU A 246 3.93 1.50 -5.58
N ILE A 247 4.69 1.42 -4.48
CA ILE A 247 5.88 0.53 -4.41
C ILE A 247 5.50 -0.95 -4.55
N ARG A 248 4.34 -1.38 -4.06
CA ARG A 248 3.82 -2.74 -4.28
C ARG A 248 3.49 -2.97 -5.74
N LEU A 249 2.80 -2.03 -6.38
CA LEU A 249 2.49 -2.13 -7.81
C LEU A 249 3.78 -2.20 -8.65
N LEU A 250 4.76 -1.33 -8.37
CA LEU A 250 6.08 -1.40 -8.99
C LEU A 250 6.74 -2.78 -8.80
N SER A 251 6.65 -3.34 -7.58
CA SER A 251 7.16 -4.68 -7.28
C SER A 251 6.44 -5.75 -8.13
N SER A 252 5.12 -5.63 -8.32
CA SER A 252 4.35 -6.50 -9.21
C SER A 252 4.86 -6.44 -10.65
N PHE A 253 5.01 -5.24 -11.23
CA PHE A 253 5.48 -5.08 -12.60
C PHE A 253 6.89 -5.65 -12.80
N ILE A 254 7.79 -5.45 -11.84
CA ILE A 254 9.14 -6.03 -11.89
C ILE A 254 9.09 -7.56 -11.81
N ASN A 255 8.22 -8.13 -10.96
CA ASN A 255 8.03 -9.58 -10.87
C ASN A 255 7.47 -10.17 -12.18
N GLN A 256 6.49 -9.49 -12.78
CA GLN A 256 5.93 -9.89 -14.07
C GLN A 256 7.01 -9.87 -15.16
N ARG A 257 7.78 -8.77 -15.24
CA ARG A 257 8.92 -8.64 -16.16
C ARG A 257 9.99 -9.71 -15.95
N GLU A 258 10.35 -10.03 -14.72
CA GLU A 258 11.34 -11.06 -14.40
C GLU A 258 10.89 -12.44 -14.89
N SER A 259 9.60 -12.75 -14.79
CA SER A 259 9.04 -14.05 -15.18
C SER A 259 8.92 -14.30 -16.69
N LEU A 260 9.26 -13.30 -17.51
CA LEU A 260 9.23 -13.41 -18.96
C LEU A 260 10.42 -14.22 -19.48
N ASP A 261 10.12 -15.27 -20.24
CA ASP A 261 11.11 -16.04 -20.98
C ASP A 261 10.56 -16.44 -22.36
N VAL A 262 11.36 -17.16 -23.16
CA VAL A 262 10.97 -17.56 -24.53
C VAL A 262 9.70 -18.44 -24.58
N ASN A 263 9.34 -19.13 -23.48
CA ASN A 263 8.19 -20.02 -23.38
C ASN A 263 7.11 -19.51 -22.40
N SER A 264 7.34 -18.37 -21.75
CA SER A 264 6.55 -17.82 -20.65
C SER A 264 6.26 -16.35 -20.96
N HIS A 265 5.07 -16.12 -21.49
CA HIS A 265 4.49 -14.80 -21.72
C HIS A 265 3.43 -14.52 -20.65
N ARG A 266 3.27 -13.24 -20.29
CA ARG A 266 2.18 -12.78 -19.41
C ARG A 266 0.95 -12.38 -20.21
N LEU A 267 1.16 -11.72 -21.33
CA LEU A 267 0.10 -11.31 -22.24
C LEU A 267 -0.21 -12.41 -23.26
N SER A 268 -1.46 -12.46 -23.72
CA SER A 268 -1.84 -13.39 -24.77
C SER A 268 -1.14 -13.05 -26.08
N ILE A 269 -1.03 -14.02 -26.99
CA ILE A 269 -0.42 -13.78 -28.31
C ILE A 269 -1.17 -12.68 -29.08
N ASP A 270 -2.49 -12.59 -28.90
CA ASP A 270 -3.31 -11.59 -29.57
C ASP A 270 -3.08 -10.19 -29.00
N ASP A 271 -2.94 -10.07 -27.67
CA ASP A 271 -2.54 -8.82 -27.00
C ASP A 271 -1.16 -8.35 -27.47
N LEU A 272 -0.18 -9.26 -27.56
CA LEU A 272 1.16 -8.93 -28.04
C LEU A 272 1.17 -8.47 -29.51
N LYS A 273 0.26 -8.99 -30.34
CA LYS A 273 0.08 -8.54 -31.73
C LYS A 273 -0.55 -7.15 -31.79
N GLU A 274 -1.51 -6.83 -30.92
CA GLU A 274 -2.08 -5.48 -30.85
C GLU A 274 -1.08 -4.47 -30.27
N LEU A 275 -0.31 -4.85 -29.25
CA LEU A 275 0.81 -4.05 -28.73
C LEU A 275 1.85 -3.76 -29.82
N SER A 276 2.20 -4.75 -30.64
CA SER A 276 3.10 -4.57 -31.79
C SER A 276 2.58 -3.56 -32.84
N LYS A 277 1.28 -3.25 -32.81
CA LYS A 277 0.61 -2.23 -33.63
C LYS A 277 0.33 -0.94 -32.87
N ASN A 278 0.87 -0.78 -31.66
CA ASN A 278 0.63 0.35 -30.76
C ASN A 278 -0.84 0.55 -30.39
N LYS A 279 -1.55 -0.56 -30.14
CA LYS A 279 -2.92 -0.54 -29.64
C LYS A 279 -2.94 -1.15 -28.24
N PHE A 280 -3.48 -0.38 -27.30
CA PHE A 280 -3.66 -0.78 -25.92
C PHE A 280 -5.14 -1.05 -25.68
N THR A 281 -5.47 -2.25 -25.24
CA THR A 281 -6.83 -2.68 -24.88
C THR A 281 -6.99 -2.62 -23.37
N GLN A 282 -8.24 -2.56 -22.90
CA GLN A 282 -8.53 -2.67 -21.47
C GLN A 282 -8.02 -4.01 -20.91
N ASP A 283 -8.17 -5.10 -21.68
CA ASP A 283 -7.68 -6.42 -21.30
C ASP A 283 -6.16 -6.44 -21.05
N ILE A 284 -5.36 -5.67 -21.80
CA ILE A 284 -3.92 -5.54 -21.54
C ILE A 284 -3.67 -4.89 -20.17
N ILE A 285 -4.43 -3.83 -19.85
CA ILE A 285 -4.31 -3.10 -18.58
C ILE A 285 -4.73 -3.99 -17.41
N ASP A 286 -5.88 -4.64 -17.54
CA ASP A 286 -6.42 -5.52 -16.50
C ASP A 286 -5.43 -6.65 -16.22
N ASN A 287 -4.84 -7.26 -17.25
CA ASN A 287 -3.86 -8.34 -17.10
C ASN A 287 -2.53 -7.92 -16.45
N ILE A 288 -2.16 -6.62 -16.48
CA ILE A 288 -0.94 -6.14 -15.81
C ILE A 288 -1.20 -5.60 -14.41
N VAL A 289 -2.37 -4.99 -14.15
CA VAL A 289 -2.70 -4.38 -12.85
C VAL A 289 -3.36 -5.39 -11.92
N GLU A 290 -4.25 -6.23 -12.43
CA GLU A 290 -5.00 -7.22 -11.68
C GLU A 290 -4.60 -8.63 -12.14
N ILE A 291 -4.04 -9.43 -11.25
CA ILE A 291 -3.98 -10.88 -11.49
C ILE A 291 -5.21 -11.48 -10.80
N PRO A 292 -6.33 -11.71 -11.52
CA PRO A 292 -7.49 -12.33 -10.90
C PRO A 292 -7.12 -13.76 -10.50
N LEU A 293 -6.92 -13.98 -9.20
CA LEU A 293 -6.93 -15.33 -8.65
C LEU A 293 -8.38 -15.69 -8.28
N THR A 294 -8.65 -16.98 -8.19
CA THR A 294 -9.92 -17.46 -7.61
C THR A 294 -9.78 -17.46 -6.09
N GLU A 295 -10.87 -17.32 -5.34
CA GLU A 295 -10.87 -17.30 -3.86
C GLU A 295 -10.11 -18.50 -3.26
N ASP A 296 -10.29 -19.69 -3.84
CA ASP A 296 -9.55 -20.90 -3.43
C ASP A 296 -8.03 -20.75 -3.62
N LYS A 297 -7.59 -20.20 -4.75
CA LYS A 297 -6.16 -19.94 -5.01
C LYS A 297 -5.60 -18.84 -4.10
N TYR A 298 -6.40 -17.84 -3.73
CA TYR A 298 -5.98 -16.80 -2.78
C TYR A 298 -5.66 -17.43 -1.42
N ASN A 299 -6.59 -18.22 -0.88
CA ASN A 299 -6.41 -18.88 0.41
C ASN A 299 -5.18 -19.81 0.38
N GLU A 300 -5.02 -20.62 -0.67
CA GLU A 300 -3.83 -21.46 -0.82
C GLU A 300 -2.51 -20.68 -0.82
N GLU A 301 -2.44 -19.53 -1.49
CA GLU A 301 -1.21 -18.72 -1.53
C GLU A 301 -0.92 -18.06 -0.17
N ILE A 302 -1.95 -17.60 0.55
CA ILE A 302 -1.82 -17.08 1.92
C ILE A 302 -1.32 -18.19 2.85
N GLU A 303 -1.96 -19.36 2.80
CA GLU A 303 -1.59 -20.49 3.63
C GLU A 303 -0.16 -20.96 3.36
N LYS A 304 0.23 -21.09 2.08
CA LYS A 304 1.61 -21.41 1.68
C LYS A 304 2.61 -20.39 2.21
N PHE A 305 2.28 -19.10 2.16
CA PHE A 305 3.16 -18.06 2.69
C PHE A 305 3.34 -18.20 4.21
N ILE A 306 2.25 -18.35 4.97
CA ILE A 306 2.29 -18.51 6.43
C ILE A 306 3.08 -19.79 6.81
N LEU A 307 2.81 -20.92 6.16
CA LEU A 307 3.55 -22.16 6.35
C LEU A 307 5.04 -22.00 6.01
N GLY A 308 5.36 -21.19 5.00
CA GLY A 308 6.72 -20.78 4.67
C GLY A 308 7.41 -20.05 5.83
N LEU A 309 6.73 -19.11 6.48
CA LEU A 309 7.24 -18.42 7.68
C LEU A 309 7.49 -19.39 8.83
N VAL A 310 6.55 -20.30 9.10
CA VAL A 310 6.66 -21.33 10.14
C VAL A 310 7.86 -22.25 9.86
N SER A 311 8.02 -22.71 8.63
CA SER A 311 9.16 -23.54 8.20
C SER A 311 10.48 -22.81 8.43
N ARG A 312 10.59 -21.53 8.06
CA ARG A 312 11.79 -20.72 8.29
C ARG A 312 12.09 -20.54 9.78
N LEU A 313 11.08 -20.25 10.61
CA LEU A 313 11.20 -20.20 12.07
C LEU A 313 11.67 -21.52 12.68
N ASN A 314 11.23 -22.66 12.14
CA ASN A 314 11.65 -23.98 12.61
C ASN A 314 13.11 -24.31 12.23
N LYS A 315 13.62 -23.70 11.15
CA LYS A 315 15.03 -23.78 10.74
C LYS A 315 15.93 -22.72 11.37
N SER A 316 15.38 -21.87 12.27
CA SER A 316 16.07 -20.69 12.82
C SER A 316 16.52 -19.67 11.76
N GLU A 317 15.86 -19.67 10.59
CA GLU A 317 16.04 -18.69 9.52
C GLU A 317 15.13 -17.49 9.79
N ILE A 318 15.60 -16.56 10.61
CA ILE A 318 14.77 -15.45 11.10
C ILE A 318 14.63 -14.27 10.14
N ARG A 319 15.23 -14.30 8.95
CA ARG A 319 15.23 -13.17 8.00
C ARG A 319 14.57 -13.56 6.68
N LEU A 320 13.69 -12.70 6.19
CA LEU A 320 13.20 -12.76 4.81
C LEU A 320 14.29 -12.21 3.87
N GLU A 321 14.39 -12.78 2.67
CA GLU A 321 15.46 -12.46 1.70
C GLU A 321 15.39 -11.00 1.22
N ASP A 322 14.19 -10.43 1.20
CA ASP A 322 13.91 -9.14 0.59
C ASP A 322 13.91 -7.99 1.62
N HIS A 323 13.85 -8.30 2.92
CA HIS A 323 13.56 -7.35 3.99
C HIS A 323 14.43 -7.63 5.23
N ASN A 324 14.87 -6.61 5.95
CA ASN A 324 15.36 -6.78 7.34
C ASN A 324 14.20 -7.13 8.32
N TYR A 325 13.08 -7.65 7.82
CA TYR A 325 11.99 -8.11 8.66
C TYR A 325 12.47 -9.37 9.38
N GLU A 326 12.49 -9.30 10.70
CA GLU A 326 12.79 -10.45 11.54
C GLU A 326 11.51 -11.22 11.79
N ILE A 327 11.44 -12.45 11.30
CA ILE A 327 10.33 -13.35 11.57
C ILE A 327 10.37 -13.69 13.07
N LYS A 328 9.28 -13.37 13.77
CA LYS A 328 9.10 -13.65 15.20
C LYS A 328 8.00 -14.70 15.39
N GLU A 329 7.91 -15.23 16.61
CA GLU A 329 6.95 -16.28 16.96
C GLU A 329 5.51 -15.78 16.96
N ASN A 330 5.32 -14.48 17.21
CA ASN A 330 4.03 -13.82 17.21
C ASN A 330 4.12 -12.57 16.33
N ILE A 331 3.04 -12.26 15.61
CA ILE A 331 2.97 -11.09 14.73
C ILE A 331 1.58 -10.45 14.89
N PRO A 332 1.46 -9.14 15.15
CA PRO A 332 0.17 -8.47 15.09
C PRO A 332 -0.51 -8.70 13.73
N LEU A 333 -1.80 -9.02 13.73
CA LEU A 333 -2.52 -9.43 12.51
C LEU A 333 -2.34 -8.42 11.36
N TYR A 334 -2.50 -7.13 11.65
CA TYR A 334 -2.31 -6.07 10.66
C TYR A 334 -0.88 -6.02 10.12
N ALA A 335 0.13 -6.27 10.97
CA ALA A 335 1.52 -6.34 10.53
C ALA A 335 1.77 -7.53 9.59
N LEU A 336 1.14 -8.69 9.87
CA LEU A 336 1.21 -9.85 8.98
C LEU A 336 0.48 -9.60 7.65
N TYR A 337 -0.68 -8.97 7.69
CA TYR A 337 -1.42 -8.54 6.50
C TYR A 337 -0.55 -7.68 5.59
N GLN A 338 0.04 -6.63 6.15
CA GLN A 338 0.91 -5.72 5.41
C GLN A 338 2.17 -6.43 4.87
N LEU A 339 2.74 -7.38 5.63
CA LEU A 339 3.88 -8.19 5.19
C LEU A 339 3.51 -9.10 4.00
N ILE A 340 2.34 -9.74 4.02
CA ILE A 340 1.86 -10.57 2.91
C ILE A 340 1.71 -9.73 1.65
N LEU A 341 1.08 -8.55 1.75
CA LEU A 341 0.92 -7.67 0.59
C LEU A 341 2.26 -7.14 0.05
N ASP A 342 3.24 -6.88 0.91
CA ASP A 342 4.57 -6.44 0.47
C ASP A 342 5.33 -7.54 -0.29
N GLU A 343 5.25 -8.78 0.20
CA GLU A 343 5.95 -9.95 -0.36
C GLU A 343 5.21 -10.55 -1.56
N LYS A 344 3.88 -10.42 -1.58
CA LYS A 344 2.97 -10.94 -2.61
C LYS A 344 2.07 -9.82 -3.12
N PRO A 345 2.63 -8.82 -3.83
CA PRO A 345 1.87 -7.64 -4.29
C PRO A 345 0.76 -7.95 -5.30
N ASN A 346 0.72 -9.17 -5.84
CA ASN A 346 -0.34 -9.63 -6.73
C ASN A 346 -1.57 -10.16 -5.98
N LEU A 347 -1.49 -10.31 -4.65
CA LEU A 347 -2.62 -10.68 -3.82
C LEU A 347 -3.40 -9.41 -3.49
N ASN A 348 -4.65 -9.34 -3.95
CA ASN A 348 -5.62 -8.35 -3.50
C ASN A 348 -6.56 -9.05 -2.53
N ILE A 349 -6.31 -8.91 -1.22
CA ILE A 349 -7.02 -9.64 -0.16
C ILE A 349 -7.52 -8.66 0.88
N ALA A 350 -8.67 -8.95 1.50
CA ALA A 350 -9.10 -8.24 2.69
C ALA A 350 -8.47 -8.88 3.94
N ILE A 351 -8.46 -8.16 5.06
CA ILE A 351 -7.89 -8.70 6.31
C ILE A 351 -8.72 -9.89 6.82
N GLU A 352 -10.03 -9.92 6.53
CA GLU A 352 -10.92 -11.02 6.86
C GLU A 352 -10.53 -12.32 6.13
N ASP A 353 -10.01 -12.22 4.91
CA ASP A 353 -9.56 -13.40 4.16
C ASP A 353 -8.28 -13.99 4.77
N LEU A 354 -7.38 -13.11 5.26
CA LEU A 354 -6.24 -13.54 6.05
C LEU A 354 -6.67 -14.26 7.33
N GLU A 355 -7.68 -13.74 8.04
CA GLU A 355 -8.20 -14.38 9.25
C GLU A 355 -8.77 -15.77 8.96
N LYS A 356 -9.56 -15.92 7.89
CA LYS A 356 -10.08 -17.23 7.45
C LYS A 356 -8.94 -18.22 7.19
N ALA A 357 -7.91 -17.81 6.46
CA ALA A 357 -6.76 -18.65 6.15
C ALA A 357 -5.99 -19.06 7.43
N ILE A 358 -5.81 -18.14 8.38
CA ILE A 358 -5.17 -18.45 9.67
C ILE A 358 -6.00 -19.44 10.48
N ASN A 359 -7.32 -19.26 10.54
CA ASN A 359 -8.20 -20.17 11.26
C ASN A 359 -8.21 -21.57 10.60
N SER A 360 -8.24 -21.64 9.28
CA SER A 360 -8.07 -22.90 8.52
C SER A 360 -6.77 -23.62 8.90
N LEU A 361 -5.64 -22.90 8.95
CA LEU A 361 -4.36 -23.48 9.37
C LEU A 361 -4.37 -23.93 10.84
N ALA A 362 -5.06 -23.20 11.71
CA ALA A 362 -5.19 -23.53 13.12
C ALA A 362 -6.05 -24.77 13.36
N ASP A 363 -7.20 -24.88 12.68
CA ASP A 363 -8.09 -26.03 12.73
C ASP A 363 -7.40 -27.31 12.24
N ASN A 364 -6.50 -27.17 11.26
CA ASN A 364 -5.65 -28.26 10.77
C ASN A 364 -4.41 -28.52 11.64
N GLY A 365 -4.18 -27.75 12.71
CA GLY A 365 -3.10 -27.92 13.67
C GLY A 365 -1.71 -27.50 13.18
N TYR A 366 -1.63 -26.70 12.11
CA TYR A 366 -0.34 -26.22 11.59
C TYR A 366 0.25 -25.06 12.42
N ILE A 367 -0.62 -24.23 13.00
CA ILE A 367 -0.26 -23.11 13.87
C ILE A 367 -1.25 -23.02 15.04
N PRO A 368 -0.89 -22.38 16.16
CA PRO A 368 -1.85 -22.14 17.24
C PRO A 368 -3.04 -21.24 16.85
N GLY A 369 -2.87 -20.33 15.89
CA GLY A 369 -3.94 -19.46 15.37
C GLY A 369 -3.89 -18.02 15.88
N ILE A 370 -5.05 -17.36 15.95
CA ILE A 370 -5.18 -15.97 16.39
C ILE A 370 -5.49 -15.93 17.89
N LYS A 371 -4.72 -15.14 18.64
CA LYS A 371 -4.99 -14.80 20.03
C LYS A 371 -5.49 -13.37 20.12
N ASN A 372 -6.69 -13.20 20.68
CA ASN A 372 -7.26 -11.89 20.97
C ASN A 372 -6.77 -11.44 22.35
N ILE A 373 -6.17 -10.25 22.40
CA ILE A 373 -5.80 -9.58 23.65
C ILE A 373 -6.83 -8.47 23.86
N GLU A 374 -7.84 -8.77 24.67
CA GLU A 374 -9.04 -7.94 24.85
C GLU A 374 -8.81 -6.76 25.81
N GLU A 375 -9.22 -5.56 25.39
CA GLU A 375 -9.44 -4.40 26.25
C GLU A 375 -10.94 -4.28 26.61
N ASP A 376 -11.82 -4.45 25.61
CA ASP A 376 -13.28 -4.60 25.71
C ASP A 376 -13.85 -5.29 24.44
N GLU A 377 -15.19 -5.37 24.30
CA GLU A 377 -15.86 -6.05 23.17
C GLU A 377 -15.47 -5.50 21.78
N ASP A 378 -15.13 -4.21 21.69
CA ASP A 378 -14.86 -3.52 20.41
C ASP A 378 -13.37 -3.14 20.24
N HIS A 379 -12.57 -3.27 21.30
CA HIS A 379 -11.15 -2.93 21.29
C HIS A 379 -10.32 -4.14 21.73
N TYR A 380 -9.68 -4.80 20.78
CA TYR A 380 -8.74 -5.88 21.05
C TYR A 380 -7.55 -5.81 20.09
N LEU A 381 -6.41 -6.34 20.51
CA LEU A 381 -5.26 -6.59 19.64
C LEU A 381 -5.29 -8.04 19.19
N LYS A 382 -5.46 -8.29 17.88
CA LYS A 382 -5.31 -9.62 17.29
C LYS A 382 -3.83 -9.92 17.04
N VAL A 383 -3.34 -10.98 17.65
CA VAL A 383 -1.96 -11.46 17.48
C VAL A 383 -2.00 -12.85 16.87
N VAL A 384 -1.31 -13.03 15.73
CA VAL A 384 -1.15 -14.32 15.08
C VAL A 384 0.02 -15.04 15.74
N GLN A 385 -0.23 -16.23 16.27
CA GLN A 385 0.79 -17.08 16.89
C GLN A 385 1.26 -18.09 15.84
N LEU A 386 2.52 -17.99 15.42
CA LEU A 386 3.17 -18.99 14.55
C LEU A 386 3.77 -20.13 15.38
N LYS A 387 4.11 -19.87 16.65
CA LYS A 387 4.47 -20.87 17.67
C LYS A 387 3.67 -20.62 18.94
N ALA A 388 3.37 -21.68 19.68
CA ALA A 388 2.59 -21.58 20.90
C ALA A 388 3.36 -20.74 21.94
N HIS A 389 2.69 -19.73 22.47
CA HIS A 389 3.22 -18.88 23.52
C HIS A 389 2.12 -18.48 24.51
N ASP A 390 2.31 -18.83 25.77
CA ASP A 390 1.40 -18.49 26.85
C ASP A 390 1.69 -17.07 27.36
N ILE A 391 0.97 -16.10 26.79
CA ILE A 391 0.97 -14.71 27.27
C ILE A 391 0.47 -14.67 28.72
N SER A 392 1.34 -14.22 29.63
CA SER A 392 1.04 -14.04 31.05
C SER A 392 0.11 -12.85 31.32
N GLU A 393 -0.50 -12.78 32.51
CA GLU A 393 -1.40 -11.67 32.88
C GLU A 393 -0.71 -10.29 32.82
N ASP A 394 0.56 -10.21 33.22
CA ASP A 394 1.34 -8.98 33.14
C ASP A 394 1.64 -8.59 31.68
N GLU A 395 1.95 -9.56 30.82
CA GLU A 395 2.15 -9.32 29.38
C GLU A 395 0.86 -8.91 28.68
N THR A 396 -0.29 -9.48 29.07
CA THR A 396 -1.62 -9.05 28.62
C THR A 396 -1.88 -7.60 29.00
N LYS A 397 -1.66 -7.23 30.27
CA LYS A 397 -1.81 -5.84 30.75
C LYS A 397 -0.93 -4.87 29.97
N LEU A 398 0.33 -5.24 29.74
CA LEU A 398 1.26 -4.42 28.98
C LEU A 398 0.85 -4.30 27.51
N SER A 399 0.36 -5.38 26.89
CA SER A 399 -0.09 -5.39 25.49
C SER A 399 -1.33 -4.52 25.29
N ILE A 400 -2.28 -4.55 26.24
CA ILE A 400 -3.45 -3.65 26.25
C ILE A 400 -2.99 -2.20 26.35
N LEU A 401 -2.11 -1.89 27.32
CA LEU A 401 -1.57 -0.54 27.50
C LEU A 401 -0.82 -0.06 26.25
N ALA A 402 -0.04 -0.93 25.62
CA ALA A 402 0.67 -0.65 24.38
C ALA A 402 -0.28 -0.31 23.21
N SER A 403 -1.42 -1.00 23.12
CA SER A 403 -2.44 -0.71 22.10
C SER A 403 -3.07 0.67 22.30
N LYS A 404 -3.29 1.09 23.56
CA LYS A 404 -3.82 2.43 23.88
C LYS A 404 -2.82 3.54 23.58
N LEU A 405 -1.57 3.35 24.00
CA LEU A 405 -0.53 4.38 23.87
C LEU A 405 -0.03 4.53 22.43
N GLN A 406 -0.16 3.49 21.59
CA GLN A 406 0.37 3.36 20.22
C GLN A 406 1.91 3.40 20.13
N LYS A 407 2.55 4.37 20.80
CA LYS A 407 4.00 4.49 21.01
C LYS A 407 4.28 4.98 22.44
N PHE A 408 5.33 4.47 23.08
CA PHE A 408 5.61 4.77 24.48
C PHE A 408 7.06 4.47 24.86
N THR A 409 7.49 5.02 26.00
CA THR A 409 8.81 4.82 26.61
C THR A 409 8.71 3.91 27.83
N LEU A 410 9.86 3.49 28.37
CA LEU A 410 9.92 2.79 29.65
C LEU A 410 9.29 3.61 30.79
N ALA A 411 9.45 4.94 30.78
CA ALA A 411 8.92 5.82 31.81
C ALA A 411 7.39 5.85 31.79
N ASP A 412 6.79 5.86 30.60
CA ASP A 412 5.33 5.83 30.45
C ASP A 412 4.74 4.55 31.06
N ILE A 413 5.38 3.40 30.80
CA ILE A 413 4.95 2.12 31.40
C ILE A 413 5.09 2.13 32.92
N ILE A 414 6.20 2.62 33.47
CA ILE A 414 6.39 2.70 34.91
C ILE A 414 5.32 3.61 35.55
N ASN A 415 5.03 4.74 34.93
CA ASN A 415 4.05 5.70 35.45
C ASN A 415 2.63 5.14 35.42
N GLU A 416 2.22 4.49 34.32
CA GLU A 416 0.87 3.96 34.15
C GLU A 416 0.63 2.67 34.98
N THR A 417 1.65 1.85 35.19
CA THR A 417 1.50 0.56 35.88
C THR A 417 1.97 0.55 37.33
N GLY A 418 2.83 1.50 37.72
CA GLY A 418 3.52 1.49 39.02
C GLY A 418 4.56 0.36 39.17
N TRP A 419 4.91 -0.34 38.09
CA TRP A 419 5.87 -1.44 38.15
C TRP A 419 7.30 -0.95 38.37
N SER A 420 8.15 -1.83 38.92
CA SER A 420 9.58 -1.54 39.05
C SER A 420 10.23 -1.38 37.66
N PRO A 421 11.32 -0.60 37.55
CA PRO A 421 12.04 -0.46 36.29
C PRO A 421 12.55 -1.79 35.73
N GLU A 422 12.99 -2.71 36.59
CA GLU A 422 13.47 -4.04 36.19
C GLU A 422 12.34 -4.91 35.63
N LYS A 423 11.18 -4.95 36.32
CA LYS A 423 10.00 -5.68 35.84
C LYS A 423 9.55 -5.16 34.48
N SER A 424 9.45 -3.83 34.34
CA SER A 424 9.03 -3.18 33.09
C SER A 424 10.00 -3.49 31.94
N LYS A 425 11.32 -3.40 32.16
CA LYS A 425 12.33 -3.76 31.16
C LYS A 425 12.24 -5.22 30.73
N ASN A 426 12.07 -6.14 31.68
CA ASN A 426 11.98 -7.57 31.37
C ASN A 426 10.73 -7.88 30.53
N LEU A 427 9.58 -7.30 30.87
CA LEU A 427 8.34 -7.49 30.11
C LEU A 427 8.43 -6.87 28.71
N LEU A 428 8.98 -5.65 28.59
CA LEU A 428 9.19 -5.00 27.29
C LEU A 428 10.13 -5.81 26.39
N SER A 429 11.24 -6.30 26.97
CA SER A 429 12.18 -7.16 26.25
C SER A 429 11.52 -8.48 25.82
N GLY A 430 10.75 -9.11 26.70
CA GLY A 430 10.02 -10.34 26.40
C GLY A 430 9.03 -10.16 25.25
N LEU A 431 8.14 -9.16 25.35
CA LEU A 431 7.15 -8.87 24.31
C LEU A 431 7.78 -8.44 22.97
N THR A 432 8.94 -7.78 23.00
CA THR A 432 9.70 -7.44 21.79
C THR A 432 10.33 -8.69 21.16
N GLN A 433 10.88 -9.58 21.99
CA GLN A 433 11.52 -10.81 21.52
C GLN A 433 10.52 -11.75 20.86
N ILE A 434 9.31 -11.87 21.40
CA ILE A 434 8.27 -12.73 20.83
C ILE A 434 7.52 -12.08 19.66
N GLY A 435 7.71 -10.79 19.41
CA GLY A 435 7.22 -10.06 18.22
C GLY A 435 5.90 -9.29 18.37
N ILE A 436 5.37 -9.15 19.59
CA ILE A 436 4.17 -8.34 19.85
C ILE A 436 4.50 -6.85 19.80
N LEU A 437 5.65 -6.46 20.40
CA LEU A 437 6.15 -5.09 20.37
C LEU A 437 7.29 -4.94 19.37
N LYS A 438 7.38 -3.76 18.78
CA LYS A 438 8.60 -3.28 18.12
C LYS A 438 9.33 -2.29 19.01
N HIS A 439 10.65 -2.29 18.90
CA HIS A 439 11.54 -1.40 19.63
C HIS A 439 12.28 -0.50 18.64
N SER A 440 12.19 0.81 18.86
CA SER A 440 12.98 1.83 18.17
C SER A 440 13.94 2.48 19.15
N LYS A 441 15.18 2.69 18.71
CA LYS A 441 16.19 3.41 19.49
C LYS A 441 16.79 4.49 18.61
N SER A 442 16.55 5.74 18.98
CA SER A 442 17.13 6.91 18.30
C SER A 442 17.93 7.76 19.28
N PHE A 443 18.90 8.50 18.74
CA PHE A 443 19.67 9.45 19.55
C PHE A 443 18.81 10.63 20.03
N LEU A 444 17.79 11.01 19.24
CA LEU A 444 16.94 12.17 19.51
C LEU A 444 15.82 11.87 20.52
N HIS A 445 15.17 10.71 20.40
CA HIS A 445 13.96 10.38 21.16
C HIS A 445 14.18 9.26 22.17
N GLY A 446 15.39 8.67 22.23
CA GLY A 446 15.74 7.61 23.16
C GLY A 446 15.16 6.24 22.75
N GLU A 447 14.87 5.41 23.74
CA GLU A 447 14.29 4.08 23.56
C GLU A 447 12.77 4.15 23.63
N GLN A 448 12.12 3.62 22.60
CA GLN A 448 10.67 3.64 22.43
C GLN A 448 10.17 2.27 21.97
N TRP A 449 8.94 1.95 22.37
CA TRP A 449 8.21 0.76 21.95
C TRP A 449 6.89 1.15 21.32
N TYR A 450 6.41 0.33 20.40
CA TYR A 450 5.14 0.54 19.71
C TYR A 450 4.57 -0.78 19.18
N VAL A 451 3.28 -0.78 18.87
CA VAL A 451 2.55 -1.89 18.24
C VAL A 451 2.13 -1.45 16.84
N VAL A 452 2.23 -2.33 15.86
CA VAL A 452 1.68 -2.09 14.51
C VAL A 452 0.24 -2.60 14.48
N SER A 453 -0.73 -1.69 14.46
CA SER A 453 -2.17 -1.98 14.43
C SER A 453 -2.90 -1.11 13.41
N GLU A 454 -4.12 -1.49 13.04
CA GLU A 454 -4.96 -0.73 12.09
C GLU A 454 -5.25 0.70 12.55
N LYS A 455 -5.34 0.93 13.86
CA LYS A 455 -5.59 2.26 14.45
C LYS A 455 -4.46 3.27 14.19
N ASN A 456 -3.32 2.80 13.70
CA ASN A 456 -2.18 3.65 13.36
C ASN A 456 -2.18 4.10 11.88
N SER A 457 -3.09 3.55 11.06
CA SER A 457 -3.40 3.99 9.69
C SER A 457 -4.55 4.99 9.71
#